data_AF-A0A7C7YZ11-F1
#
_entry.id   AF-A0A7C7YZ11-F1
#
_cell.length_a   1.000
_cell.length_b   1.000
_cell.length_c   1.000
_cell.angle_alpha   90.00
_cell.angle_beta   90.00
_cell.angle_gamma   90.00
#
_symmetry.space_group_name_H-M   'P 1'
#
loop_
_entity.id
_entity.type
_entity.pdbx_description
1 polymer ?
#
loop_
_entity_poly.entity_id
_entity_poly.type
_entity_poly.pdbx_seq_one_letter_code
_entity_poly.pdbx_strand_id
1 'polypeptide(L)'
;DRMGMRLDGPRLTHTRGFNITSDGTAPGAIQVPGDGFPIVLMADRQTTGGYPKIGCVISSDLATVARLRPGNTIRFELASLEKAATARIDLENWFAKLPSSIESFTPSGIIDTTALNTENLISGVVGPDDSIEPHT
;
A
#
# COMPACT_ATOMS: atom_id res chain seq x y z
N ASP A 1 10.61 2.97 -3.57
CA ASP A 1 11.24 1.75 -3.03
C ASP A 1 10.55 1.41 -1.71
N ARG A 2 11.19 0.65 -0.81
CA ARG A 2 10.62 0.34 0.52
C ARG A 2 10.71 1.50 1.52
N MET A 3 11.48 2.56 1.24
CA MET A 3 11.55 3.75 2.08
C MET A 3 10.40 4.71 1.79
N GLY A 4 10.10 4.93 0.50
CA GLY A 4 9.07 5.86 0.08
C GLY A 4 8.59 5.65 -1.35
N MET A 5 7.32 5.99 -1.58
CA MET A 5 6.73 6.11 -2.92
C MET A 5 6.68 7.59 -3.31
N ARG A 6 7.49 7.97 -4.29
CA ARG A 6 7.44 9.30 -4.90
C ARG A 6 6.27 9.38 -5.85
N LEU A 7 5.54 10.49 -5.79
CA LEU A 7 4.38 10.76 -6.63
C LEU A 7 4.69 11.87 -7.62
N ASP A 8 4.40 11.59 -8.89
CA ASP A 8 4.39 12.61 -9.92
C ASP A 8 2.98 13.23 -10.05
N GLY A 9 2.90 14.44 -10.59
CA GLY A 9 1.64 15.19 -10.74
C GLY A 9 1.81 16.69 -10.51
N PRO A 10 0.72 17.39 -10.10
CA PRO A 10 0.77 18.81 -9.85
C PRO A 10 1.77 19.15 -8.72
N ARG A 11 2.72 20.03 -9.03
CA ARG A 11 3.70 20.52 -8.05
C ARG A 11 2.99 21.31 -6.95
N LEU A 12 3.22 20.92 -5.70
CA LEU A 12 2.67 21.63 -4.55
C LEU A 12 3.56 22.83 -4.16
N THR A 13 2.92 23.92 -3.75
CA THR A 13 3.60 25.16 -3.31
C THR A 13 3.52 25.31 -1.80
N HIS A 14 4.64 25.66 -1.18
CA HIS A 14 4.72 25.92 0.25
C HIS A 14 4.37 27.38 0.56
N THR A 15 3.56 27.61 1.59
CA THR A 15 3.13 28.97 1.99
C THR A 15 4.14 29.71 2.87
N ARG A 16 4.93 28.96 3.67
CA ARG A 16 5.89 29.52 4.64
C ARG A 16 7.32 28.99 4.49
N GLY A 17 7.47 27.79 3.93
CA GLY A 17 8.75 27.10 3.75
C GLY A 17 8.56 25.59 3.65
N PHE A 18 9.60 24.88 3.21
CA PHE A 18 9.60 23.43 3.00
C PHE A 18 10.41 22.65 4.05
N ASN A 19 11.00 23.36 5.03
CA ASN A 19 11.69 22.77 6.16
C ASN A 19 10.90 23.04 7.43
N ILE A 20 10.76 22.02 8.26
CA ILE A 20 10.21 22.09 9.62
C ILE A 20 11.26 21.57 10.60
N THR A 21 11.08 21.88 11.89
CA THR A 21 11.81 21.15 12.93
C THR A 21 11.53 19.66 12.79
N SER A 22 12.57 18.83 12.83
CA SER A 22 12.42 17.39 12.67
C SER A 22 11.45 16.83 13.70
N ASP A 23 10.48 16.04 13.24
CA ASP A 23 9.50 15.34 14.09
C ASP A 23 9.49 13.84 13.78
N GLY A 24 8.67 13.08 14.51
CA GLY A 24 8.45 11.66 14.25
C GLY A 24 7.60 11.41 13.01
N THR A 25 7.94 10.38 12.22
CA THR A 25 7.18 9.99 11.04
C THR A 25 6.33 8.74 11.27
N ALA A 26 5.11 8.75 10.76
CA ALA A 26 4.22 7.59 10.73
C ALA A 26 4.29 6.86 9.38
N PRO A 27 4.03 5.53 9.32
CA PRO A 27 3.85 4.84 8.05
C PRO A 27 2.67 5.48 7.30
N GLY A 28 2.81 5.69 6.01
CA GLY A 28 1.80 6.38 5.20
C GLY A 28 1.81 7.90 5.28
N ALA A 29 2.67 8.52 6.10
CA ALA A 29 2.81 9.97 6.12
C ALA A 29 3.21 10.50 4.73
N ILE A 30 2.59 11.60 4.30
CA ILE A 30 2.78 12.18 2.98
C ILE A 30 3.65 13.43 3.12
N GLN A 31 4.95 13.29 2.90
CA GLN A 31 5.91 14.40 2.97
C GLN A 31 5.94 15.18 1.66
N VAL A 32 6.16 16.49 1.73
CA VAL A 32 6.34 17.36 0.56
C VAL A 32 7.69 18.09 0.68
N PRO A 33 8.74 17.63 0.00
CA PRO A 33 10.04 18.29 -0.02
C PRO A 33 10.01 19.63 -0.80
N GLY A 34 11.17 20.28 -0.92
CA GLY A 34 11.31 21.57 -1.63
C GLY A 34 11.04 21.50 -3.14
N ASP A 35 11.18 20.32 -3.75
CA ASP A 35 10.80 20.09 -5.15
C ASP A 35 9.28 20.13 -5.35
N GLY A 36 8.48 19.98 -4.29
CA GLY A 36 7.02 20.07 -4.30
C GLY A 36 6.32 18.78 -4.70
N PHE A 37 7.05 17.67 -4.84
CA PHE A 37 6.48 16.37 -5.23
C PHE A 37 6.27 15.48 -4.00
N PRO A 38 5.04 15.01 -3.74
CA PRO A 38 4.77 14.24 -2.52
C PRO A 38 5.51 12.89 -2.47
N ILE A 39 5.84 12.47 -1.25
CA ILE A 39 6.40 11.15 -0.95
C ILE A 39 5.54 10.48 0.12
N VAL A 40 4.93 9.34 -0.20
CA VAL A 40 4.26 8.48 0.78
C VAL A 40 5.33 7.63 1.47
N LEU A 41 5.47 7.76 2.79
CA LEU A 41 6.48 7.03 3.54
C LEU A 41 6.07 5.58 3.77
N MET A 42 6.99 4.65 3.48
CA MET A 42 6.72 3.22 3.46
C MET A 42 7.36 2.51 4.67
N ALA A 43 7.48 1.18 4.60
CA ALA A 43 7.90 0.34 5.71
C ALA A 43 9.31 0.69 6.25
N ASP A 44 10.25 1.01 5.37
CA ASP A 44 11.65 1.27 5.70
C ASP A 44 11.95 2.77 5.79
N ARG A 45 10.93 3.61 5.98
CA ARG A 45 11.07 5.06 6.13
C ARG A 45 11.96 5.41 7.33
N GLN A 46 12.52 6.62 7.30
CA GLN A 46 13.23 7.22 8.44
C GLN A 46 12.27 7.47 9.61
N THR A 47 12.72 7.27 10.85
CA THR A 47 11.89 7.49 12.05
C THR A 47 11.58 8.95 12.32
N THR A 48 12.44 9.86 11.84
CA THR A 48 12.24 11.32 11.93
C THR A 48 12.47 12.00 10.57
N GLY A 49 11.92 13.19 10.38
CA GLY A 49 12.10 13.94 9.13
C GLY A 49 11.76 15.42 9.25
N GLY A 50 12.48 16.24 8.48
CA GLY A 50 12.36 17.70 8.47
C GLY A 50 11.44 18.27 7.38
N TYR A 51 10.67 17.44 6.68
CA TYR A 51 9.74 17.89 5.65
C TYR A 51 8.31 18.01 6.18
N PRO A 52 7.55 19.03 5.73
CA PRO A 52 6.14 19.17 6.07
C PRO A 52 5.35 17.96 5.56
N LYS A 53 4.37 17.56 6.35
CA LYS A 53 3.46 16.44 6.04
C LYS A 53 2.08 17.00 5.80
N ILE A 54 1.50 16.71 4.65
CA ILE A 54 0.18 17.21 4.26
C ILE A 54 -0.97 16.29 4.68
N GLY A 55 -0.64 15.06 5.08
CA GLY A 55 -1.60 14.05 5.50
C GLY A 55 -0.92 12.71 5.79
N CYS A 56 -1.74 11.70 6.03
CA CYS A 56 -1.30 10.32 6.26
C CYS A 56 -2.30 9.38 5.60
N VAL A 57 -1.81 8.44 4.80
CA VAL A 57 -2.61 7.31 4.32
C VAL A 57 -3.02 6.47 5.53
N ILE A 58 -4.28 6.04 5.58
CA ILE A 58 -4.76 5.19 6.66
C ILE A 58 -4.05 3.84 6.62
N SER A 59 -3.84 3.23 7.78
CA SER A 59 -3.11 1.96 7.87
C SER A 59 -3.77 0.83 7.08
N SER A 60 -5.11 0.80 6.97
CA SER A 60 -5.84 -0.19 6.18
C SER A 60 -5.55 -0.14 4.68
N ASP A 61 -5.19 1.03 4.13
CA ASP A 61 -4.96 1.22 2.70
C ASP A 61 -3.48 1.11 2.32
N LEU A 62 -2.57 1.12 3.30
CA LEU A 62 -1.13 1.18 3.06
C LEU A 62 -0.63 -0.06 2.28
N ALA A 63 -1.23 -1.24 2.51
CA ALA A 63 -0.92 -2.44 1.75
C ALA A 63 -1.32 -2.33 0.27
N THR A 64 -2.42 -1.63 -0.01
CA THR A 64 -2.86 -1.35 -1.39
C THR A 64 -1.89 -0.40 -2.08
N VAL A 65 -1.48 0.67 -1.38
CA VAL A 65 -0.45 1.58 -1.90
C VAL A 65 0.85 0.83 -2.17
N ALA A 66 1.29 -0.05 -1.27
CA ALA A 66 2.54 -0.80 -1.42
C ALA A 66 2.60 -1.72 -2.65
N ARG A 67 1.45 -2.11 -3.22
CA ARG A 67 1.35 -2.99 -4.40
C ARG A 67 1.38 -2.25 -5.73
N LEU A 68 1.30 -0.92 -5.73
CA LEU A 68 1.30 -0.14 -6.97
C LEU A 68 2.66 -0.19 -7.66
N ARG A 69 2.62 -0.23 -9.00
CA ARG A 69 3.79 -0.18 -9.86
C ARG A 69 4.06 1.26 -10.33
N PRO A 70 5.32 1.59 -10.68
CA PRO A 70 5.61 2.80 -11.42
C PRO A 70 4.68 2.95 -12.63
N GLY A 71 4.12 4.15 -12.81
CA GLY A 71 3.13 4.44 -13.87
C GLY A 71 1.67 4.21 -13.47
N ASN A 72 1.37 3.58 -12.35
CA ASN A 72 0.00 3.54 -11.83
C ASN A 72 -0.44 4.93 -11.35
N THR A 73 -1.73 5.24 -11.57
CA THR A 73 -2.35 6.49 -11.12
C THR A 73 -3.06 6.27 -9.79
N ILE A 74 -2.93 7.23 -8.87
CA ILE A 74 -3.67 7.22 -7.60
C ILE A 74 -4.48 8.49 -7.42
N ARG A 75 -5.53 8.41 -6.61
CA ARG A 75 -6.29 9.56 -6.13
C ARG A 75 -6.46 9.43 -4.62
N PHE A 76 -6.19 10.50 -3.90
CA PHE A 76 -6.47 10.56 -2.47
C PHE A 76 -7.91 10.98 -2.22
N GLU A 77 -8.53 10.33 -1.24
CA GLU A 77 -9.81 10.74 -0.67
C GLU A 77 -9.57 11.18 0.77
N LEU A 78 -10.21 12.27 1.20
CA LEU A 78 -10.18 12.67 2.60
C LEU A 78 -10.96 11.65 3.44
N ALA A 79 -10.30 11.12 4.47
CA ALA A 79 -10.92 10.25 5.46
C ALA A 79 -11.06 10.99 6.79
N SER A 80 -12.23 10.87 7.42
CA SER A 80 -12.37 11.24 8.83
C SER A 80 -11.66 10.23 9.72
N LEU A 81 -11.35 10.62 10.96
CA LEU A 81 -10.77 9.71 11.95
C LEU A 81 -11.69 8.51 12.22
N GLU A 82 -13.01 8.74 12.23
CA GLU A 82 -14.02 7.69 12.37
C GLU A 82 -13.96 6.70 11.20
N LYS A 83 -13.96 7.19 9.95
CA LYS A 83 -13.84 6.33 8.76
C LYS A 83 -12.55 5.52 8.79
N ALA A 84 -11.44 6.14 9.19
CA ALA A 84 -10.15 5.46 9.33
C ALA A 84 -10.17 4.38 10.42
N ALA A 85 -10.78 4.65 11.57
CA ALA A 85 -10.91 3.70 12.67
C ALA A 85 -11.81 2.51 12.29
N THR A 86 -12.96 2.76 11.68
CA THR A 86 -13.86 1.72 11.18
C THR A 86 -13.15 0.83 10.16
N ALA A 87 -12.49 1.43 9.16
CA ALA A 87 -11.72 0.67 8.18
C ALA A 87 -10.60 -0.18 8.82
N ARG A 88 -10.04 0.26 9.95
CA ARG A 88 -9.02 -0.51 10.68
C ARG A 88 -9.59 -1.71 11.41
N ILE A 89 -10.76 -1.54 12.03
CA ILE A 89 -11.51 -2.60 12.71
C ILE A 89 -12.01 -3.62 11.69
N ASP A 90 -12.53 -3.18 10.56
CA ASP A 90 -13.03 -4.06 9.49
C ASP A 90 -11.91 -4.95 8.94
N LEU A 91 -10.72 -4.38 8.72
CA LEU A 91 -9.55 -5.14 8.29
C LEU A 91 -9.13 -6.18 9.34
N GLU A 92 -9.13 -5.80 10.62
CA GLU A 92 -8.85 -6.70 11.75
C GLU A 92 -9.85 -7.87 11.81
N ASN A 93 -11.14 -7.57 11.69
CA ASN A 93 -12.21 -8.54 11.69
C ASN A 93 -12.12 -9.48 10.48
N TRP A 94 -11.72 -8.96 9.32
CA TRP A 94 -11.48 -9.78 8.13
C TRP A 94 -10.32 -10.74 8.34
N PHE A 95 -9.17 -10.26 8.83
CA PHE A 95 -8.02 -11.12 9.16
C PHE A 95 -8.37 -12.19 10.20
N ALA A 96 -9.15 -11.83 11.23
CA ALA A 96 -9.57 -12.76 12.28
C ALA A 96 -10.47 -13.90 11.75
N LYS A 97 -11.16 -13.71 10.61
CA LYS A 97 -12.00 -14.73 9.97
C LYS A 97 -11.20 -15.69 9.07
N LEU A 98 -10.00 -15.32 8.63
CA LEU A 98 -9.21 -16.13 7.70
C LEU A 98 -8.90 -17.55 8.22
N PRO A 99 -8.55 -17.78 9.50
CA PRO A 99 -8.30 -19.14 9.97
C PRO A 99 -9.53 -20.05 9.83
N SER A 100 -10.73 -19.51 10.06
CA SER A 100 -11.98 -20.27 9.90
C SER A 100 -12.40 -20.50 8.46
N SER A 101 -11.83 -19.77 7.49
CA SER A 101 -12.07 -20.01 6.06
C SER A 101 -11.11 -21.03 5.44
N ILE A 102 -10.13 -21.52 6.21
CA ILE A 102 -9.22 -22.57 5.73
C ILE A 102 -9.92 -23.91 5.88
N GLU A 103 -10.20 -24.55 4.75
CA GLU A 103 -10.84 -25.87 4.69
C GLU A 103 -9.91 -26.89 4.03
N SER A 104 -10.04 -28.15 4.43
CA SER A 104 -9.35 -29.25 3.76
C SER A 104 -9.92 -29.44 2.36
N PHE A 105 -9.09 -29.18 1.35
CA PHE A 105 -9.44 -29.47 -0.04
C PHE A 105 -8.96 -30.87 -0.42
N THR A 106 -9.92 -31.78 -0.62
CA THR A 106 -9.65 -33.11 -1.18
C THR A 106 -10.16 -33.12 -2.62
N PRO A 107 -9.30 -32.90 -3.63
CA PRO A 107 -9.73 -32.95 -5.02
C PRO A 107 -10.21 -34.35 -5.39
N SER A 108 -11.20 -34.44 -6.29
CA SER A 108 -11.61 -35.71 -6.89
C SER A 108 -10.54 -36.18 -7.89
N GLY A 109 -9.45 -36.76 -7.41
CA GLY A 109 -8.35 -37.23 -8.26
C GLY A 109 -7.01 -37.28 -7.55
N ILE A 110 -5.94 -37.57 -8.30
CA ILE A 110 -4.56 -37.46 -7.83
C ILE A 110 -4.15 -35.99 -7.90
N ILE A 111 -3.58 -35.49 -6.80
CA ILE A 111 -2.91 -34.20 -6.80
C ILE A 111 -1.62 -34.33 -7.60
N ASP A 112 -1.53 -33.64 -8.75
CA ASP A 112 -0.29 -33.53 -9.49
C ASP A 112 0.66 -32.58 -8.74
N THR A 113 1.57 -33.18 -7.98
CA THR A 113 2.57 -32.46 -7.19
C THR A 113 3.61 -31.78 -8.06
N THR A 114 3.80 -32.23 -9.31
CA THR A 114 4.72 -31.58 -10.25
C THR A 114 4.09 -30.28 -10.70
N ALA A 115 2.83 -30.32 -11.17
CA ALA A 115 2.07 -29.12 -11.52
C ALA A 115 1.97 -28.13 -10.35
N LEU A 116 1.63 -28.57 -9.13
CA LEU A 116 1.58 -27.67 -7.95
C LEU A 116 2.90 -26.93 -7.68
N ASN A 117 4.05 -27.56 -7.93
CA ASN A 117 5.35 -26.96 -7.69
C ASN A 117 5.88 -26.14 -8.87
N THR A 118 5.28 -26.29 -10.06
CA THR A 118 5.69 -25.54 -11.27
C THR A 118 4.74 -24.42 -11.64
N GLU A 119 3.49 -24.48 -11.18
CA GLU A 119 2.45 -23.48 -11.47
C GLU A 119 2.43 -22.33 -10.46
N ASN A 120 2.06 -21.14 -10.91
CA ASN A 120 1.85 -19.99 -10.03
C ASN A 120 0.48 -20.10 -9.32
N LEU A 121 0.49 -20.66 -8.12
CA LEU A 121 -0.70 -20.79 -7.28
C LEU A 121 -1.14 -19.48 -6.60
N ILE A 122 -0.41 -18.38 -6.84
CA ILE A 122 -0.74 -17.07 -6.30
C ILE A 122 -1.64 -16.36 -7.31
N SER A 123 -2.96 -16.44 -7.10
CA SER A 123 -3.89 -15.56 -7.82
C SER A 123 -3.58 -14.10 -7.44
N GLY A 124 -3.28 -13.25 -8.43
CA GLY A 124 -3.14 -11.79 -8.25
C GLY A 124 -1.72 -11.25 -8.11
N VAL A 125 -0.67 -12.07 -8.26
CA VAL A 125 0.69 -11.58 -8.49
C VAL A 125 1.10 -11.95 -9.91
N VAL A 126 0.87 -11.01 -10.82
CA VAL A 126 1.42 -11.05 -12.19
C VAL A 126 2.92 -10.77 -12.15
N GLY A 127 3.73 -11.57 -12.84
CA GLY A 127 5.12 -11.25 -13.14
C GLY A 127 5.25 -9.96 -13.96
N PRO A 128 6.48 -9.47 -14.20
CA PRO A 128 6.72 -8.36 -15.10
C PRO A 128 6.33 -8.68 -16.56
N ASP A 129 6.31 -9.96 -16.93
CA ASP A 129 6.05 -10.43 -18.30
C ASP A 129 4.63 -11.01 -18.50
N ASP A 130 3.81 -11.05 -17.44
CA ASP A 130 2.47 -11.63 -17.54
C ASP A 130 1.48 -10.63 -18.17
N SER A 131 0.82 -11.07 -19.24
CA SER A 131 -0.27 -10.35 -19.88
C SER A 131 -1.46 -10.23 -18.93
N ILE A 132 -1.91 -9.00 -18.66
CA ILE A 132 -3.13 -8.71 -17.90
C ILE A 132 -4.33 -9.02 -18.81
N GLU A 133 -4.73 -10.29 -18.87
CA GLU A 133 -6.06 -10.62 -19.38
C GLU A 133 -7.08 -10.61 -18.22
N PRO A 134 -8.23 -9.93 -18.37
CA PRO A 134 -9.25 -9.93 -17.35
C PRO A 134 -9.91 -11.31 -17.30
N HIS A 135 -9.68 -12.05 -16.21
CA HIS A 135 -10.48 -13.22 -15.91
C HIS A 135 -11.90 -12.76 -15.52
N THR A 136 -12.86 -12.99 -16.42
CA THR A 136 -14.31 -12.91 -16.18
C THR A 136 -14.80 -13.99 -15.23
#